data_AF-A0A9D2J8C2-F1
#
_entry.id   AF-A0A9D2J8C2-F1
#
_cell.length_a   1.000
_cell.length_b   1.000
_cell.length_c   1.000
_cell.angle_alpha   90.00
_cell.angle_beta   90.00
_cell.angle_gamma   90.00
#
_symmetry.space_group_name_H-M   'P 1'
#
loop_
_entity.id
_entity.type
_entity.pdbx_description
1 polymer ?
#
loop_
_entity_poly.entity_id
_entity_poly.type
_entity_poly.pdbx_seq_one_letter_code
_entity_poly.pdbx_strand_id
1 'polypeptide(L)'
;MGFWIFMLFCDLLIPATMIGFGGVWKKKPPKEINGFYGYRTAMAMKNRDTWTFAHKYCGKIWYICGWILLVVTIPAMLPVMKADEDTVGNVGTVLCLLQIIPLILSIVPTELALRKNFDKDGRRRRRS
;
A
#
# COMPACT_ATOMS: atom_id res chain seq x y z
N MET A 1 -14.65 -16.10 20.99
CA MET A 1 -13.25 -15.64 21.08
C MET A 1 -12.39 -16.08 19.90
N GLY A 2 -12.43 -17.36 19.48
CA GLY A 2 -11.63 -17.84 18.33
C GLY A 2 -11.90 -17.09 17.02
N PHE A 3 -13.17 -16.86 16.67
CA PHE A 3 -13.55 -16.11 15.47
C PHE A 3 -13.02 -14.67 15.46
N TRP A 4 -13.06 -13.98 16.61
CA TRP A 4 -12.50 -12.63 16.73
C TRP A 4 -10.99 -12.59 16.49
N ILE A 5 -10.24 -13.54 17.04
CA ILE A 5 -8.79 -13.66 16.81
C ILE A 5 -8.51 -13.91 15.33
N PHE A 6 -9.29 -14.79 14.70
CA PHE A 6 -9.20 -15.08 13.28
C PHE A 6 -9.44 -13.82 12.43
N MET A 7 -10.53 -13.09 12.69
CA MET A 7 -10.85 -11.86 11.96
C MET A 7 -9.77 -10.79 12.16
N LEU A 8 -9.31 -10.58 13.41
CA LEU A 8 -8.22 -9.65 13.69
C LEU A 8 -6.95 -10.03 12.90
N PHE A 9 -6.61 -11.32 12.83
CA PHE A 9 -5.47 -11.77 12.05
C PHE A 9 -5.65 -11.44 10.56
N CYS A 10 -6.82 -11.71 9.99
CA CYS A 10 -7.16 -11.37 8.60
C CYS A 10 -7.04 -9.86 8.33
N ASP A 11 -7.58 -9.02 9.21
CA ASP A 11 -7.55 -7.56 9.07
C ASP A 11 -6.14 -6.96 9.27
N LEU A 12 -5.21 -7.72 9.84
CA LEU A 12 -3.81 -7.31 9.98
C LEU A 12 -2.94 -7.67 8.77
N LEU A 13 -3.42 -8.53 7.85
CA LEU A 13 -2.65 -8.95 6.67
C LEU A 13 -2.37 -7.76 5.72
N ILE A 14 -3.36 -6.93 5.44
CA ILE A 14 -3.20 -5.76 4.57
C ILE A 14 -2.19 -4.76 5.15
N PRO A 15 -2.34 -4.24 6.39
CA PRO A 15 -1.35 -3.32 6.94
C PRO A 15 0.04 -3.94 7.06
N ALA A 16 0.15 -5.22 7.44
CA ALA A 16 1.44 -5.92 7.51
C ALA A 16 2.12 -6.01 6.12
N THR A 17 1.37 -6.38 5.08
CA THR A 17 1.90 -6.43 3.70
C THR A 17 2.30 -5.03 3.22
N MET A 18 1.52 -3.99 3.50
CA MET A 18 1.86 -2.61 3.16
C MET A 18 3.15 -2.15 3.84
N ILE A 19 3.36 -2.49 5.12
CA ILE A 19 4.60 -2.18 5.85
C ILE A 19 5.78 -2.96 5.25
N GLY A 20 5.60 -4.27 5.02
CA GLY A 20 6.63 -5.15 4.48
C GLY A 20 7.07 -4.73 3.08
N PHE A 21 6.14 -4.75 2.11
CA PHE A 21 6.43 -4.35 0.73
C PHE A 21 6.82 -2.89 0.62
N GLY A 22 6.15 -2.00 1.36
CA GLY A 22 6.49 -0.57 1.38
C GLY A 22 7.92 -0.32 1.87
N GLY A 23 8.33 -1.00 2.95
CA GLY A 23 9.68 -0.92 3.49
C GLY A 23 10.73 -1.49 2.52
N VAL A 24 10.43 -2.63 1.89
CA VAL A 24 11.30 -3.24 0.87
C VAL A 24 11.45 -2.32 -0.33
N TRP A 25 10.36 -1.85 -0.96
CA TRP A 25 10.43 -0.99 -2.14
C TRP A 25 11.09 0.36 -1.87
N LYS A 26 10.91 0.92 -0.67
CA LYS A 26 11.59 2.15 -0.25
C LYS A 26 13.12 1.98 -0.20
N LYS A 27 13.63 0.84 0.29
CA LYS A 27 15.07 0.58 0.46
C LYS A 27 15.71 -0.07 -0.78
N LYS A 28 15.06 -1.08 -1.33
CA LYS A 28 15.52 -1.97 -2.40
C LYS A 28 14.40 -2.14 -3.43
N PRO A 29 14.17 -1.14 -4.31
CA PRO A 29 13.24 -1.31 -5.41
C PRO A 29 13.69 -2.45 -6.34
N PRO A 30 12.77 -3.14 -7.03
CA PRO A 30 13.13 -4.20 -7.97
C PRO A 30 14.11 -3.68 -9.02
N LYS A 31 15.23 -4.39 -9.21
CA LYS A 31 16.33 -3.94 -10.08
C LYS A 31 15.96 -3.96 -11.56
N GLU A 32 15.05 -4.86 -11.93
CA GLU A 32 14.64 -5.08 -13.31
C GLU A 32 13.17 -4.73 -13.47
N ILE A 33 12.87 -4.10 -14.60
CA ILE A 33 11.50 -3.88 -15.05
C ILE A 33 11.00 -5.25 -15.45
N ASN A 34 9.99 -5.76 -14.74
CA ASN A 34 9.39 -7.04 -15.04
C ASN A 34 7.88 -6.92 -15.20
N GLY A 35 7.31 -7.81 -16.00
CA GLY A 35 5.88 -7.86 -16.30
C GLY A 35 5.06 -8.70 -15.32
N PHE A 36 5.59 -9.05 -14.15
CA PHE A 36 4.90 -9.94 -13.21
C PHE A 36 4.75 -9.34 -11.81
N TYR A 37 5.62 -8.40 -11.43
CA TYR A 37 5.73 -7.89 -10.07
C TYR A 37 6.05 -6.38 -10.03
N GLY A 38 5.40 -5.66 -9.12
CA GLY A 38 5.70 -4.26 -8.83
C GLY A 38 4.72 -3.25 -9.43
N TYR A 39 5.12 -1.99 -9.43
CA TYR A 39 4.31 -0.84 -9.87
C TYR A 39 4.39 -0.66 -11.39
N ARG A 40 3.40 -1.22 -12.10
CA ARG A 40 3.43 -1.47 -13.56
C ARG A 40 2.66 -0.45 -14.40
N THR A 41 2.70 0.82 -14.04
CA THR A 41 2.10 1.85 -14.90
C THR A 41 3.01 2.11 -16.11
N ALA A 42 2.42 2.56 -17.22
CA ALA A 42 3.18 2.84 -18.45
C ALA A 42 4.30 3.86 -18.23
N MET A 43 4.09 4.84 -17.34
CA MET A 43 5.11 5.82 -16.98
C MET A 43 6.23 5.23 -16.11
N ALA A 44 5.90 4.36 -15.16
CA ALA A 44 6.89 3.72 -14.30
C ALA A 44 7.80 2.75 -15.06
N MET A 45 7.29 2.10 -16.12
CA MET A 45 8.06 1.12 -16.90
C MET A 45 8.88 1.75 -18.04
N LYS A 46 8.94 3.08 -18.18
CA LYS A 46 9.65 3.75 -19.28
C LYS A 46 11.16 3.47 -19.28
N ASN A 47 11.78 3.51 -18.11
CA ASN A 47 13.20 3.23 -17.92
C ASN A 47 13.50 2.87 -16.46
N ARG A 48 14.74 2.46 -16.17
CA ARG A 48 15.14 2.08 -14.80
C ARG A 48 14.97 3.20 -13.77
N ASP A 49 15.10 4.46 -14.21
CA ASP A 49 15.03 5.64 -13.34
C ASP A 49 13.60 5.93 -12.87
N THR A 50 12.66 5.96 -13.82
CA THR A 50 11.21 6.07 -13.57
C THR A 50 10.70 4.88 -12.75
N TRP A 51 11.16 3.67 -13.05
CA TRP A 51 10.82 2.45 -12.32
C TRP A 51 11.26 2.52 -10.85
N THR A 52 12.52 2.90 -10.62
CA THR A 52 13.10 3.07 -9.28
C THR A 52 12.38 4.15 -8.50
N PHE A 53 12.06 5.28 -9.16
CA PHE A 53 11.34 6.38 -8.52
C PHE A 53 9.92 5.97 -8.10
N ALA A 54 9.18 5.32 -8.99
CA ALA A 54 7.81 4.86 -8.74
C ALA A 54 7.75 3.93 -7.53
N HIS A 55 8.62 2.92 -7.47
CA HIS A 55 8.68 1.97 -6.36
C HIS A 55 9.07 2.63 -5.05
N LYS A 56 10.06 3.54 -5.05
CA LYS A 56 10.44 4.26 -3.84
C LYS A 56 9.32 5.15 -3.32
N TYR A 57 8.61 5.84 -4.22
CA TYR A 57 7.54 6.76 -3.86
C TYR A 57 6.30 6.00 -3.36
N CYS A 58 5.82 5.03 -4.14
CA CYS A 58 4.73 4.14 -3.76
C CYS A 58 5.06 3.39 -2.46
N GLY A 59 6.28 2.83 -2.35
CA GLY A 59 6.74 2.16 -1.15
C GLY A 59 6.77 3.05 0.09
N LYS A 60 7.11 4.34 -0.05
CA LYS A 60 7.01 5.32 1.04
C LYS A 60 5.55 5.53 1.47
N ILE A 61 4.62 5.67 0.53
CA ILE A 61 3.19 5.82 0.83
C ILE A 61 2.69 4.57 1.55
N TRP A 62 2.94 3.39 0.99
CA TRP A 62 2.52 2.11 1.57
C TRP A 62 3.06 1.91 2.97
N TYR A 63 4.33 2.24 3.20
CA TYR A 63 4.93 2.12 4.54
C TYR A 63 4.22 3.01 5.56
N ILE A 64 3.92 4.27 5.22
CA ILE A 64 3.25 5.21 6.13
C ILE A 64 1.80 4.79 6.36
N CYS A 65 1.05 4.54 5.28
CA CYS A 65 -0.34 4.11 5.37
C CYS A 65 -0.48 2.78 6.11
N GLY A 66 0.41 1.82 5.90
CA GLY A 66 0.39 0.54 6.59
C GLY A 66 0.54 0.69 8.11
N TRP A 67 1.42 1.57 8.58
CA TRP A 67 1.53 1.89 10.01
C TRP A 67 0.28 2.58 10.56
N ILE A 68 -0.29 3.53 9.83
CA ILE A 68 -1.54 4.20 10.23
C ILE A 68 -2.67 3.17 10.33
N LEU A 69 -2.84 2.32 9.31
CA LEU A 69 -3.86 1.28 9.29
C LEU A 69 -3.68 0.27 10.43
N LEU A 70 -2.44 -0.12 10.75
CA LEU A 70 -2.16 -1.03 11.86
C LEU A 70 -2.61 -0.42 13.20
N VAL A 71 -2.28 0.84 13.45
CA VAL A 71 -2.65 1.57 14.67
C VAL A 71 -4.15 1.83 14.75
N VAL A 72 -4.87 1.93 13.62
CA VAL A 72 -6.33 2.11 13.59
C VAL A 72 -7.08 0.79 13.73
N THR A 73 -6.59 -0.28 13.09
CA THR A 73 -7.27 -1.58 13.01
C THR A 73 -7.34 -2.26 14.36
N ILE A 74 -6.25 -2.25 15.14
CA ILE A 74 -6.21 -2.90 16.45
C ILE A 74 -7.27 -2.29 17.39
N PRO A 75 -7.31 -0.96 17.64
CA PRO A 75 -8.36 -0.34 18.45
C PRO A 75 -9.76 -0.49 17.88
N ALA A 76 -9.93 -0.50 16.55
CA ALA A 76 -11.25 -0.68 15.94
C ALA A 76 -11.87 -2.06 16.22
N MET A 77 -11.03 -3.09 16.41
CA MET A 77 -11.48 -4.44 16.73
C MET A 77 -11.69 -4.70 18.22
N LEU A 78 -11.12 -3.89 19.13
CA LEU A 78 -11.25 -4.11 20.58
C LEU A 78 -12.70 -4.07 21.10
N PRO A 79 -13.58 -3.14 20.67
CA PRO A 79 -14.95 -3.06 21.19
C PRO A 79 -15.79 -4.29 20.87
N VAL A 80 -15.51 -4.97 19.74
CA VAL A 80 -16.27 -6.13 19.28
C VAL A 80 -15.73 -7.46 19.80
N MET A 81 -14.71 -7.45 20.67
CA MET A 81 -14.07 -8.67 21.20
C MET A 81 -15.03 -9.64 21.91
N LYS A 82 -16.10 -9.11 22.52
CA LYS A 82 -17.14 -9.89 23.22
C LYS A 82 -18.48 -9.90 22.48
N ALA A 83 -18.54 -9.36 21.25
CA ALA A 83 -19.74 -9.38 20.44
C ALA A 83 -19.98 -10.77 19.84
N ASP A 84 -21.16 -10.96 19.24
CA ASP A 84 -21.49 -12.13 18.45
C ASP A 84 -20.68 -12.19 17.14
N GLU A 85 -20.65 -13.37 16.51
CA GLU A 85 -19.83 -13.61 15.32
C GLU A 85 -20.27 -12.78 14.11
N ASP A 86 -21.57 -12.50 13.96
CA ASP A 86 -22.07 -11.68 12.85
C ASP A 86 -21.59 -10.23 12.97
N THR A 87 -21.65 -9.67 14.18
CA THR A 87 -21.14 -8.31 14.46
C THR A 87 -19.64 -8.22 14.21
N VAL A 88 -18.85 -9.18 14.70
CA VAL A 88 -17.39 -9.21 14.48
C VAL A 88 -17.07 -9.34 12.99
N GLY A 89 -17.79 -10.19 12.28
CA GLY A 89 -17.61 -10.43 10.85
C GLY A 89 -17.92 -9.19 10.01
N ASN A 90 -19.02 -8.49 10.32
CA ASN A 90 -19.40 -7.26 9.65
C ASN A 90 -18.37 -6.14 9.87
N VAL A 91 -17.93 -5.93 11.12
CA VAL A 91 -16.92 -4.91 11.42
C VAL A 91 -15.59 -5.21 10.72
N GLY A 92 -15.09 -6.44 10.80
CA GLY A 92 -13.85 -6.81 10.12
C GLY A 92 -13.96 -6.67 8.60
N THR A 93 -15.09 -7.07 8.01
CA THR A 93 -15.33 -6.90 6.56
C THR A 93 -15.31 -5.43 6.16
N VAL A 94 -15.98 -4.55 6.91
CA VAL A 94 -15.97 -3.10 6.65
C VAL A 94 -14.55 -2.54 6.79
N LEU A 95 -13.80 -2.94 7.82
CA LEU A 95 -12.41 -2.52 8.01
C LEU A 95 -11.54 -2.95 6.83
N CYS A 96 -11.62 -4.21 6.41
CA CYS A 96 -10.89 -4.74 5.27
C CYS A 96 -11.20 -3.96 3.97
N LEU A 97 -12.48 -3.65 3.70
CA LEU A 97 -12.87 -2.82 2.56
C LEU A 97 -12.27 -1.40 2.63
N LEU A 98 -12.26 -0.79 3.81
CA LEU A 98 -11.64 0.53 4.02
C LEU A 98 -10.11 0.49 3.82
N GLN A 99 -9.45 -0.59 4.22
CA GLN A 99 -8.01 -0.77 4.04
C GLN A 99 -7.60 -0.91 2.57
N ILE A 100 -8.50 -1.34 1.68
CA ILE A 100 -8.24 -1.42 0.22
C ILE A 100 -8.12 -0.01 -0.40
N ILE A 101 -8.82 0.99 0.14
CA ILE A 101 -8.83 2.36 -0.39
C ILE A 101 -7.41 2.94 -0.53
N PRO A 102 -6.55 2.96 0.51
CA PRO A 102 -5.19 3.49 0.37
C PRO A 102 -4.30 2.69 -0.60
N LEU A 103 -4.54 1.39 -0.79
CA LEU A 103 -3.82 0.60 -1.81
C LEU A 103 -4.08 1.17 -3.21
N ILE A 104 -5.35 1.36 -3.57
CA ILE A 104 -5.75 1.87 -4.88
C ILE A 104 -5.37 3.36 -5.02
N LEU A 105 -5.69 4.16 -4.01
CA LEU A 105 -5.44 5.60 -4.04
C LEU A 105 -3.95 5.94 -4.12
N SER A 106 -3.04 5.06 -3.68
CA SER A 106 -1.59 5.28 -3.79
C SER A 106 -1.08 5.39 -5.24
N ILE A 107 -1.83 4.88 -6.23
CA ILE A 107 -1.48 4.96 -7.65
C ILE A 107 -1.51 6.42 -8.14
N VAL A 108 -2.56 7.16 -7.79
CA VAL A 108 -2.75 8.55 -8.22
C VAL A 108 -1.59 9.48 -7.83
N PRO A 109 -1.19 9.61 -6.55
CA PRO A 109 -0.08 10.46 -6.14
C PRO A 109 1.25 9.95 -6.71
N THR A 110 1.42 8.64 -6.89
CA THR A 110 2.64 8.07 -7.50
C THR A 110 2.74 8.46 -8.97
N GLU A 111 1.65 8.37 -9.74
CA GLU A 111 1.60 8.84 -11.14
C GLU A 111 1.80 10.35 -11.26
N LEU A 112 1.17 11.13 -10.39
CA LEU A 112 1.35 12.58 -10.36
C LEU A 112 2.81 12.95 -10.05
N ALA A 113 3.42 12.28 -9.07
CA ALA A 113 4.83 12.48 -8.73
C ALA A 113 5.76 12.07 -9.87
N LEU A 114 5.46 10.98 -10.58
CA LEU A 114 6.18 10.57 -11.79
C LEU A 114 6.11 11.66 -12.87
N ARG A 115 4.89 12.11 -13.23
CA ARG A 115 4.68 13.11 -14.29
C ARG A 115 5.25 14.50 -13.94
N LYS A 116 5.36 14.81 -12.64
CA LYS A 116 6.00 16.04 -12.15
C LYS A 116 7.52 16.00 -12.26
N ASN A 117 8.14 14.83 -12.10
CA ASN A 117 9.61 14.70 -12.11
C ASN A 117 10.17 14.22 -13.45
N PHE A 118 9.35 13.61 -14.31
CA PHE A 118 9.76 13.04 -15.59
C PHE A 118 8.92 13.57 -16.76
N ASP A 119 9.51 13.64 -17.94
CA ASP A 119 8.80 13.90 -19.19
C ASP A 119 8.20 12.60 -19.78
N LYS A 120 7.56 12.69 -20.96
CA LYS A 120 6.92 11.55 -21.64
C LYS A 120 7.91 10.46 -22.08
N ASP A 121 9.19 10.81 -22.20
CA ASP A 121 10.28 9.91 -22.58
C ASP A 121 10.99 9.33 -21.35
N GLY A 122 10.54 9.70 -20.15
CA GLY A 122 11.12 9.25 -18.88
C GLY A 122 12.42 9.95 -18.53
N ARG A 123 12.77 11.08 -19.16
CA ARG A 123 13.92 11.89 -18.75
C ARG A 123 13.51 12.79 -17.59
N ARG A 124 14.43 13.01 -16.64
CA ARG A 124 14.18 13.89 -15.50
C ARG A 124 14.01 15.32 -15.99
N ARG A 125 12.91 15.96 -15.59
CA ARG A 125 12.72 17.40 -15.78
C ARG A 125 13.76 18.11 -14.90
N ARG A 126 14.65 18.90 -15.50
CA ARG A 126 15.49 19.83 -14.72
C ARG A 126 14.54 20.79 -14.01
N ARG A 127 14.56 20.82 -12.67
CA ARG A 127 14.02 21.98 -11.94
C ARG A 127 14.99 23.13 -12.23
N SER A 128 14.57 24.14 -13.00
CA SER A 128 15.22 25.45 -12.96
C SER A 128 14.87 26.15 -11.67
#